data_AF-A0A0Q5NBT3-F1
#
_entry.id   AF-A0A0Q5NBT3-F1
#
_cell.length_a   1.000
_cell.length_b   1.000
_cell.length_c   1.000
_cell.angle_alpha   90.00
_cell.angle_beta   90.00
_cell.angle_gamma   90.00
#
_symmetry.space_group_name_H-M   'P 1'
#
loop_
_entity.id
_entity.type
_entity.pdbx_description
1 polymer ?
#
loop_
_entity_poly.entity_id
_entity_poly.type
_entity_poly.pdbx_seq_one_letter_code
_entity_poly.pdbx_strand_id
1 'polypeptide(L)'
;MTTTPGTTRPDSRGRTGLDLVGRDLDRNPDVVVRDVEVTSDGWHVLRRTTFDIRGRAGSWTTQQRETYDRGNGAAVLPYDPDRGTVLLTRQFRWPAYVNDHPDGMLIEVAAGLLDADDPETAVRREAHEELGVRLGPLTHVVDAYMSPGSVTERVHCYAAPYGPADLIDAGGGVADEGEEIEVLEMPLGDALLMLEDGRIVDGKTILLLQWAALNDVLGSRT
;
A
#
# COMPACT_ATOMS: atom_id res chain seq x y z
N MET A 1 32.64 -20.93 -0.51
CA MET A 1 31.26 -20.39 -0.64
C MET A 1 31.36 -18.89 -0.51
N THR A 2 31.01 -18.15 -1.54
CA THR A 2 30.92 -16.68 -1.48
C THR A 2 29.80 -16.31 -0.51
N THR A 3 30.14 -15.54 0.52
CA THR A 3 29.17 -15.09 1.53
C THR A 3 28.47 -13.83 1.03
N THR A 4 27.23 -13.96 0.59
CA THR A 4 26.41 -12.81 0.17
C THR A 4 25.71 -12.19 1.39
N PRO A 5 25.79 -10.86 1.61
CA PRO A 5 24.92 -10.16 2.58
C PRO A 5 23.46 -10.56 2.43
N GLY A 6 22.71 -10.57 3.54
CA GLY A 6 21.29 -10.91 3.54
C GLY A 6 20.98 -12.42 3.40
N THR A 7 21.95 -13.24 2.98
CA THR A 7 21.78 -14.70 2.86
C THR A 7 22.41 -15.43 4.04
N THR A 8 23.73 -15.62 4.00
CA THR A 8 24.54 -16.40 4.96
C THR A 8 25.22 -15.53 6.01
N ARG A 9 25.21 -14.20 5.84
CA ARG A 9 25.64 -13.22 6.84
C ARG A 9 24.67 -12.03 6.83
N PRO A 10 24.55 -11.28 7.94
CA PRO A 10 23.63 -10.13 8.00
C PRO A 10 23.88 -9.09 6.91
N ASP A 11 22.80 -8.52 6.37
CA ASP A 11 22.84 -7.32 5.55
C ASP A 11 23.04 -6.05 6.40
N SER A 12 22.98 -4.87 5.77
CA SER A 12 23.11 -3.57 6.45
C SER A 12 21.99 -3.28 7.46
N ARG A 13 20.89 -4.03 7.41
CA ARG A 13 19.74 -3.95 8.32
C ARG A 13 19.66 -5.14 9.28
N GLY A 14 20.69 -5.98 9.34
CA GLY A 14 20.77 -7.13 10.26
C GLY A 14 19.99 -8.37 9.81
N ARG A 15 19.46 -8.42 8.59
CA ARG A 15 18.62 -9.53 8.10
C ARG A 15 19.47 -10.65 7.48
N THR A 16 18.99 -11.89 7.58
CA THR A 16 19.59 -13.10 6.97
C THR A 16 18.53 -14.02 6.39
N GLY A 17 18.92 -14.99 5.56
CA GLY A 17 18.00 -15.96 4.95
C GLY A 17 17.01 -15.33 3.98
N LEU A 18 17.32 -14.15 3.43
CA LEU A 18 16.44 -13.45 2.49
C LEU A 18 16.19 -14.26 1.22
N ASP A 19 17.11 -15.15 0.84
CA ASP A 19 17.00 -16.07 -0.29
C ASP A 19 16.13 -17.31 0.00
N LEU A 20 15.68 -17.51 1.24
CA LEU A 20 14.82 -18.64 1.59
C LEU A 20 13.34 -18.37 1.30
N VAL A 21 12.96 -17.09 1.17
CA VAL A 21 11.56 -16.69 0.94
C VAL A 21 11.04 -17.30 -0.37
N GLY A 22 10.05 -18.18 -0.22
CA GLY A 22 9.38 -18.83 -1.35
C GLY A 22 10.02 -20.14 -1.81
N ARG A 23 11.20 -20.52 -1.30
CA ARG A 23 11.89 -21.75 -1.75
C ARG A 23 11.16 -23.04 -1.39
N ASP A 24 10.39 -23.02 -0.32
CA ASP A 24 9.64 -24.16 0.22
C ASP A 24 8.19 -24.23 -0.28
N LEU A 25 7.79 -23.34 -1.20
CA LEU A 25 6.41 -23.30 -1.68
C LEU A 25 6.07 -24.51 -2.56
N ASP A 26 5.07 -25.26 -2.12
CA ASP A 26 4.56 -26.45 -2.79
C ASP A 26 3.02 -26.44 -2.96
N ARG A 27 2.34 -25.40 -2.44
CA ARG A 27 0.88 -25.23 -2.47
C ARG A 27 0.26 -25.16 -3.87
N ASN A 28 1.04 -24.88 -4.91
CA ASN A 28 0.59 -24.95 -6.29
C ASN A 28 1.35 -26.09 -6.99
N PRO A 29 0.71 -27.23 -7.30
CA PRO A 29 1.38 -28.38 -7.90
C PRO A 29 1.87 -28.13 -9.33
N ASP A 30 1.44 -27.02 -9.95
CA ASP A 30 1.89 -26.57 -11.27
C ASP A 30 3.12 -25.65 -11.21
N VAL A 31 3.70 -25.41 -10.02
CA VAL A 31 4.86 -24.54 -9.83
C VAL A 31 5.92 -25.24 -9.00
N VAL A 32 7.18 -25.22 -9.46
CA VAL A 32 8.32 -25.74 -8.72
C VAL A 32 9.40 -24.67 -8.67
N VAL A 33 9.66 -24.12 -7.48
CA VAL A 33 10.75 -23.14 -7.28
C VAL A 33 12.10 -23.85 -7.39
N ARG A 34 12.99 -23.31 -8.23
CA ARG A 34 14.32 -23.88 -8.50
C ARG A 34 15.42 -23.11 -7.80
N ASP A 35 15.33 -21.78 -7.85
CA ASP A 35 16.31 -20.90 -7.22
C ASP A 35 15.67 -19.56 -6.84
N VAL A 36 16.24 -18.94 -5.81
CA VAL A 36 15.90 -17.60 -5.35
C VAL A 36 17.21 -16.88 -5.07
N GLU A 37 17.45 -15.80 -5.79
CA GLU A 37 18.63 -14.95 -5.67
C GLU A 37 18.23 -13.59 -5.11
N VAL A 38 18.97 -13.09 -4.12
CA VAL A 38 18.82 -11.71 -3.62
C VAL A 38 19.65 -10.78 -4.50
N THR A 39 19.00 -9.92 -5.27
CA THR A 39 19.66 -8.98 -6.19
C THR A 39 19.84 -7.58 -5.57
N SER A 40 19.05 -7.24 -4.55
CA SER A 40 19.22 -6.04 -3.73
C SER A 40 18.62 -6.25 -2.33
N ASP A 41 19.30 -5.75 -1.30
CA ASP A 41 18.95 -5.89 0.12
C ASP A 41 19.09 -4.58 0.90
N GLY A 42 18.83 -3.44 0.22
CA GLY A 42 18.86 -2.11 0.82
C GLY A 42 17.72 -1.89 1.83
N TRP A 43 16.86 -0.90 1.60
CA TRP A 43 15.71 -0.70 2.49
C TRP A 43 14.75 -1.89 2.42
N HIS A 44 14.32 -2.21 1.21
CA HIS A 44 13.48 -3.35 0.85
C HIS A 44 14.30 -4.39 0.08
N VAL A 45 13.70 -5.56 -0.19
CA VAL A 45 14.43 -6.70 -0.78
C VAL A 45 13.97 -6.95 -2.21
N LEU A 46 14.90 -6.95 -3.16
CA LEU A 46 14.64 -7.39 -4.53
C LEU A 46 15.17 -8.82 -4.69
N ARG A 47 14.31 -9.71 -5.18
CA ARG A 47 14.65 -11.10 -5.45
C ARG A 47 14.45 -11.44 -6.90
N ARG A 48 15.27 -12.35 -7.41
CA ARG A 48 15.14 -12.97 -8.72
C ARG A 48 14.88 -14.45 -8.52
N THR A 49 13.67 -14.88 -8.85
CA THR A 49 13.22 -16.25 -8.61
C THR A 49 13.14 -17.01 -9.93
N THR A 50 13.81 -18.16 -9.99
CA THR A 50 13.73 -19.12 -11.09
C THR A 50 12.82 -20.26 -10.67
N PHE A 51 11.80 -20.55 -11.48
CA PHE A 51 10.83 -21.61 -11.20
C PHE A 51 10.35 -22.27 -12.48
N ASP A 52 9.97 -23.53 -12.39
CA ASP A 52 9.25 -24.21 -13.45
C ASP A 52 7.75 -24.03 -13.24
N ILE A 53 7.02 -23.78 -14.32
CA ILE A 53 5.55 -23.71 -14.31
C ILE A 53 4.95 -24.59 -15.41
N ARG A 54 3.92 -25.35 -15.04
CA ARG A 54 3.16 -26.19 -15.96
C ARG A 54 2.07 -25.37 -16.64
N GLY A 55 2.18 -25.23 -17.96
CA GLY A 55 1.18 -24.55 -18.78
C GLY A 55 -0.09 -25.39 -18.92
N ARG A 56 -1.16 -24.78 -19.46
CA ARG A 56 -2.46 -25.45 -19.67
C ARG A 56 -2.40 -26.71 -20.53
N ALA A 57 -1.43 -26.79 -21.44
CA ALA A 57 -1.20 -27.97 -22.28
C ALA A 57 -0.43 -29.10 -21.56
N GLY A 58 -0.10 -28.93 -20.29
CA GLY A 58 0.66 -29.90 -19.48
C GLY A 58 2.19 -29.83 -19.65
N SER A 59 2.69 -29.00 -20.56
CA SER A 59 4.13 -28.78 -20.73
C SER A 59 4.71 -27.90 -19.62
N TRP A 60 5.91 -28.24 -19.18
CA TRP A 60 6.67 -27.46 -18.21
C TRP A 60 7.57 -26.44 -18.92
N THR A 61 7.66 -25.24 -18.36
CA THR A 61 8.59 -24.19 -18.81
C THR A 61 9.30 -23.57 -17.62
N THR A 62 10.60 -23.33 -17.74
CA THR A 62 11.36 -22.56 -16.75
C THR A 62 11.18 -21.08 -17.02
N GLN A 63 10.88 -20.32 -15.96
CA GLN A 63 10.72 -18.88 -16.01
C GLN A 63 11.54 -18.22 -14.90
N GLN A 64 11.85 -16.94 -15.14
CA GLN A 64 12.51 -16.07 -14.16
C GLN A 64 11.69 -14.80 -13.97
N ARG A 65 11.50 -14.38 -12.71
CA ARG A 65 10.82 -13.12 -12.36
C ARG A 65 11.58 -12.41 -11.27
N GLU A 66 11.59 -11.08 -11.35
CA GLU A 66 12.01 -10.24 -10.24
C GLU A 66 10.80 -9.84 -9.41
N THR A 67 10.96 -9.89 -8.09
CA THR A 67 9.94 -9.47 -7.12
C THR A 67 10.55 -8.50 -6.11
N TYR A 68 9.96 -7.31 -6.02
CA TYR A 68 10.32 -6.30 -5.05
C TYR A 68 9.42 -6.43 -3.82
N ASP A 69 10.06 -6.72 -2.68
CA ASP A 69 9.40 -7.02 -1.43
C ASP A 69 9.56 -5.87 -0.45
N ARG A 70 8.47 -5.12 -0.34
CA ARG A 70 8.39 -3.88 0.45
C ARG A 70 7.64 -4.04 1.77
N GLY A 71 7.13 -5.25 2.04
CA GLY A 71 6.13 -5.48 3.07
C GLY A 71 4.71 -5.24 2.57
N ASN A 72 3.76 -5.43 3.49
CA ASN A 72 2.34 -5.12 3.29
C ASN A 72 2.01 -3.79 3.98
N GLY A 73 0.87 -3.21 3.62
CA GLY A 73 0.39 -1.97 4.22
C GLY A 73 -1.09 -1.98 4.53
N ALA A 74 -1.55 -0.92 5.16
CA ALA A 74 -2.97 -0.64 5.39
C ALA A 74 -3.31 0.79 4.96
N ALA A 75 -4.54 1.00 4.50
CA ALA A 75 -5.02 2.29 4.02
C ALA A 75 -6.46 2.54 4.46
N VAL A 76 -6.83 3.80 4.71
CA VAL A 76 -8.18 4.15 5.14
C VAL A 76 -8.71 5.41 4.48
N LEU A 77 -9.99 5.40 4.13
CA LEU A 77 -10.75 6.60 3.77
C LEU A 77 -11.62 7.03 4.96
N PRO A 78 -11.22 8.07 5.72
CA PRO A 78 -12.10 8.70 6.69
C PRO A 78 -13.17 9.52 5.97
N TYR A 79 -14.43 9.40 6.38
CA TYR A 79 -15.54 10.16 5.82
C TYR A 79 -16.45 10.73 6.91
N ASP A 80 -17.04 11.89 6.66
CA ASP A 80 -18.02 12.52 7.54
C ASP A 80 -19.40 12.48 6.86
N PRO A 81 -20.32 11.61 7.31
CA PRO A 81 -21.63 11.45 6.69
C PRO A 81 -22.53 12.68 6.85
N ASP A 82 -22.33 13.51 7.89
CA ASP A 82 -23.17 14.67 8.14
C ASP A 82 -22.79 15.86 7.24
N ARG A 83 -21.47 16.06 7.05
CA ARG A 83 -20.90 17.12 6.19
C ARG A 83 -20.69 16.69 4.75
N GLY A 84 -20.70 15.39 4.47
CA GLY A 84 -20.48 14.85 3.13
C GLY A 84 -19.02 14.97 2.66
N THR A 85 -18.07 14.98 3.58
CA THR A 85 -16.64 15.20 3.30
C THR A 85 -15.81 13.94 3.51
N VAL A 86 -14.61 13.93 2.93
CA VAL A 86 -13.56 12.93 3.14
C VAL A 86 -12.27 13.62 3.57
N LEU A 87 -11.42 12.88 4.28
CA LEU A 87 -10.05 13.28 4.55
C LEU A 87 -9.09 12.53 3.62
N LEU A 88 -8.19 13.29 3.01
CA LEU A 88 -7.12 12.82 2.15
C LEU A 88 -5.82 13.49 2.58
N THR A 89 -4.71 12.98 2.08
CA THR A 89 -3.37 13.52 2.24
C THR A 89 -2.89 14.06 0.90
N ARG A 90 -1.90 14.95 0.92
CA ARG A 90 -1.09 15.29 -0.24
C ARG A 90 0.38 15.29 0.12
N GLN A 91 1.17 14.50 -0.60
CA GLN A 91 2.58 14.29 -0.27
C GLN A 91 3.42 13.99 -1.51
N PHE A 92 4.74 14.22 -1.40
CA PHE A 92 5.67 13.97 -2.49
C PHE A 92 5.98 12.47 -2.64
N ARG A 93 5.85 11.94 -3.86
CA ARG A 93 6.21 10.57 -4.21
C ARG A 93 7.23 10.55 -5.33
N TRP A 94 8.50 10.33 -4.97
CA TRP A 94 9.61 10.20 -5.93
C TRP A 94 9.33 9.22 -7.08
N PRO A 95 8.78 7.99 -6.86
CA PRO A 95 8.52 7.06 -7.96
C PRO A 95 7.55 7.59 -9.02
N ALA A 96 6.54 8.37 -8.61
CA ALA A 96 5.62 9.00 -9.55
C ALA A 96 6.29 10.19 -10.26
N TYR A 97 7.10 10.97 -9.53
CA TYR A 97 7.81 12.11 -10.10
C TYR A 97 8.79 11.71 -11.21
N VAL A 98 9.57 10.64 -11.00
CA VAL A 98 10.48 10.12 -12.03
C VAL A 98 9.77 9.40 -13.18
N ASN A 99 8.45 9.20 -13.04
CA ASN A 99 7.58 8.56 -14.02
C ASN A 99 6.47 9.53 -14.47
N ASP A 100 6.88 10.74 -14.85
CA ASP A 100 6.10 11.76 -15.55
C ASP A 100 4.96 12.45 -14.76
N HIS A 101 4.83 12.24 -13.44
CA HIS A 101 3.94 13.08 -12.64
C HIS A 101 4.49 14.53 -12.61
N PRO A 102 3.66 15.57 -12.83
CA PRO A 102 4.14 16.93 -13.08
C PRO A 102 4.98 17.54 -11.94
N ASP A 103 4.61 17.28 -10.69
CA ASP A 103 5.28 17.81 -9.49
C ASP A 103 5.58 16.74 -8.43
N GLY A 104 5.28 15.47 -8.72
CA GLY A 104 5.35 14.38 -7.75
C GLY A 104 4.40 14.44 -6.55
N MET A 105 3.53 15.45 -6.43
CA MET A 105 2.63 15.63 -5.30
C MET A 105 1.33 14.87 -5.51
N LEU A 106 1.21 13.68 -4.91
CA LEU A 106 0.02 12.84 -5.05
C LEU A 106 -0.99 13.15 -3.95
N ILE A 107 -2.27 13.12 -4.31
CA ILE A 107 -3.38 13.12 -3.35
C ILE A 107 -3.75 11.68 -3.06
N GLU A 108 -3.72 11.29 -1.78
CA GLU A 108 -3.86 9.90 -1.36
C GLU A 108 -4.78 9.76 -0.14
N VAL A 109 -5.39 8.59 0.05
CA VAL A 109 -5.88 8.16 1.37
C VAL A 109 -4.71 7.99 2.34
N ALA A 110 -4.98 8.14 3.64
CA ALA A 110 -3.97 7.84 4.65
C ALA A 110 -3.58 6.36 4.60
N ALA A 111 -2.28 6.07 4.61
CA ALA A 111 -1.76 4.73 4.43
C ALA A 111 -0.28 4.60 4.80
N GLY A 112 0.09 3.43 5.33
CA GLY A 112 1.48 3.10 5.61
C GLY A 112 1.72 1.60 5.77
N LEU A 113 2.96 1.27 6.11
CA LEU A 113 3.41 -0.12 6.29
C LEU A 113 2.82 -0.71 7.57
N LEU A 114 2.69 -2.04 7.59
CA LEU A 114 2.21 -2.72 8.80
C LEU A 114 3.23 -2.66 9.95
N ASP A 115 4.54 -2.66 9.67
CA ASP A 115 5.61 -2.57 10.68
C ASP A 115 5.46 -3.46 11.92
N ALA A 116 5.01 -4.70 11.69
CA ALA A 116 4.71 -5.75 12.66
C ALA A 116 3.39 -5.62 13.44
N ASP A 117 2.63 -4.55 13.22
CA ASP A 117 1.25 -4.42 13.68
C ASP A 117 0.29 -5.26 12.81
N ASP A 118 -0.90 -5.53 13.36
CA ASP A 118 -2.03 -5.97 12.55
C ASP A 118 -2.58 -4.80 11.71
N PRO A 119 -3.28 -5.08 10.60
CA PRO A 119 -3.77 -4.03 9.70
C PRO A 119 -4.67 -2.97 10.34
N GLU A 120 -5.50 -3.30 11.33
CA GLU A 120 -6.36 -2.32 11.98
C GLU A 120 -5.56 -1.40 12.91
N THR A 121 -4.60 -1.96 13.65
CA THR A 121 -3.71 -1.18 14.50
C THR A 121 -2.87 -0.23 13.66
N ALA A 122 -2.25 -0.73 12.58
CA ALA A 122 -1.44 0.08 11.67
C ALA A 122 -2.26 1.25 11.09
N VAL A 123 -3.44 0.98 10.51
CA VAL A 123 -4.22 2.02 9.83
C VAL A 123 -4.75 3.10 10.78
N ARG A 124 -4.98 2.76 12.06
CA ARG A 124 -5.35 3.74 13.09
C ARG A 124 -4.18 4.64 13.47
N ARG A 125 -2.97 4.07 13.55
CA ARG A 125 -1.73 4.82 13.78
C ARG A 125 -1.50 5.80 12.64
N GLU A 126 -1.53 5.32 11.40
CA GLU A 126 -1.35 6.15 10.19
C GLU A 126 -2.38 7.28 10.10
N ALA A 127 -3.67 6.99 10.33
CA ALA A 127 -4.69 8.05 10.29
C ALA A 127 -4.48 9.12 11.38
N HIS A 128 -3.96 8.74 12.54
CA HIS A 128 -3.62 9.70 13.58
C HIS A 128 -2.39 10.55 13.19
N GLU A 129 -1.32 9.90 12.71
CA GLU A 129 -0.06 10.57 12.34
C GLU A 129 -0.22 11.46 11.11
N GLU A 130 -0.82 10.96 10.03
CA GLU A 130 -0.94 11.68 8.77
C GLU A 130 -2.08 12.70 8.77
N LEU A 131 -3.23 12.38 9.37
CA LEU A 131 -4.45 13.21 9.29
C LEU A 131 -4.90 13.84 10.61
N GLY A 132 -4.27 13.50 11.73
CA GLY A 132 -4.69 14.00 13.05
C GLY A 132 -6.07 13.50 13.51
N VAL A 133 -6.58 12.41 12.92
CA VAL A 133 -7.95 11.94 13.14
C VAL A 133 -8.01 10.66 13.98
N ARG A 134 -8.91 10.62 14.95
CA ARG A 134 -9.29 9.40 15.66
C ARG A 134 -10.46 8.72 14.97
N LEU A 135 -10.17 7.64 14.23
CA LEU A 135 -11.19 6.91 13.47
C LEU A 135 -12.27 6.26 14.36
N GLY A 136 -13.51 6.29 13.89
CA GLY A 136 -14.61 5.47 14.42
C GLY A 136 -14.45 3.96 14.12
N PRO A 137 -15.57 3.21 14.06
CA PRO A 137 -15.56 1.81 13.65
C PRO A 137 -15.02 1.64 12.23
N LEU A 138 -14.07 0.72 12.06
CA LEU A 138 -13.51 0.41 10.75
C LEU A 138 -14.46 -0.51 9.98
N THR A 139 -14.68 -0.17 8.72
CA THR A 139 -15.25 -1.07 7.72
C THR A 139 -14.10 -1.61 6.89
N HIS A 140 -13.86 -2.92 6.94
CA HIS A 140 -12.97 -3.57 5.98
C HIS A 140 -13.60 -3.52 4.59
N VAL A 141 -12.87 -2.99 3.61
CA VAL A 141 -13.33 -2.83 2.23
C VAL A 141 -12.79 -3.95 1.37
N VAL A 142 -11.46 -4.12 1.34
CA VAL A 142 -10.81 -5.13 0.51
C VAL A 142 -9.34 -5.32 0.90
N ASP A 143 -8.81 -6.52 0.66
CA ASP A 143 -7.37 -6.76 0.60
C ASP A 143 -6.95 -6.86 -0.87
N ALA A 144 -6.05 -5.99 -1.32
CA ALA A 144 -5.66 -5.91 -2.73
C ALA A 144 -4.14 -6.03 -2.92
N TYR A 145 -3.72 -6.84 -3.89
CA TYR A 145 -2.37 -6.76 -4.45
C TYR A 145 -2.31 -5.60 -5.43
N MET A 146 -1.50 -4.58 -5.15
CA MET A 146 -1.52 -3.33 -5.90
C MET A 146 -0.77 -3.42 -7.24
N SER A 147 0.30 -4.22 -7.30
CA SER A 147 1.09 -4.44 -8.53
C SER A 147 1.66 -5.87 -8.60
N PRO A 148 0.79 -6.90 -8.74
CA PRO A 148 1.18 -8.31 -8.60
C PRO A 148 2.09 -8.84 -9.72
N GLY A 149 2.43 -8.01 -10.72
CA GLY A 149 3.39 -8.38 -11.76
C GLY A 149 4.83 -8.47 -11.25
N SER A 150 5.18 -7.66 -10.24
CA SER A 150 6.56 -7.55 -9.75
C SER A 150 6.69 -7.07 -8.30
N VAL A 151 5.61 -6.71 -7.61
CA VAL A 151 5.65 -6.23 -6.22
C VAL A 151 4.82 -7.17 -5.35
N THR A 152 5.35 -7.54 -4.18
CA THR A 152 4.68 -8.48 -3.26
C THR A 152 3.57 -7.83 -2.43
N GLU A 153 3.57 -6.50 -2.36
CA GLU A 153 2.72 -5.68 -1.51
C GLU A 153 1.24 -6.01 -1.65
N ARG A 154 0.64 -6.34 -0.51
CA ARG A 154 -0.80 -6.38 -0.30
C ARG A 154 -1.19 -5.22 0.61
N VAL A 155 -2.21 -4.46 0.20
CA VAL A 155 -2.76 -3.36 1.00
C VAL A 155 -4.12 -3.78 1.54
N HIS A 156 -4.29 -3.59 2.86
CA HIS A 156 -5.52 -3.80 3.59
C HIS A 156 -6.30 -2.48 3.64
N CYS A 157 -7.40 -2.39 2.89
CA CYS A 157 -8.14 -1.15 2.69
C CYS A 157 -9.38 -1.08 3.60
N TYR A 158 -9.55 0.07 4.24
CA TYR A 158 -10.62 0.36 5.18
C TYR A 158 -11.34 1.66 4.84
N ALA A 159 -12.52 1.85 5.45
CA ALA A 159 -13.18 3.13 5.55
C ALA A 159 -13.70 3.32 6.98
N ALA A 160 -13.78 4.57 7.45
CA ALA A 160 -14.27 4.84 8.80
C ALA A 160 -15.00 6.19 8.87
N PRO A 161 -16.11 6.28 9.61
CA PRO A 161 -16.70 7.57 9.90
C PRO A 161 -15.81 8.37 10.86
N TYR A 162 -15.80 9.70 10.71
CA TYR A 162 -15.27 10.66 11.67
C TYR A 162 -16.21 11.86 11.79
N GLY A 163 -16.05 12.66 12.84
CA GLY A 163 -16.65 13.98 12.93
C GLY A 163 -15.65 15.05 13.42
N PRO A 164 -16.07 16.32 13.52
CA PRO A 164 -15.19 17.41 13.96
C PRO A 164 -14.52 17.19 15.33
N ALA A 165 -15.18 16.46 16.23
CA ALA A 165 -14.66 16.16 17.56
C ALA A 165 -13.56 15.06 17.57
N ASP A 166 -13.37 14.38 16.44
CA ASP A 166 -12.36 13.34 16.27
C ASP A 166 -11.08 13.86 15.61
N LEU A 167 -11.08 15.11 15.13
CA LEU A 167 -9.87 15.84 14.73
C LEU A 167 -9.15 16.30 16.01
N ILE A 168 -8.13 15.55 16.41
CA ILE A 168 -7.45 15.71 17.70
C ILE A 168 -6.03 16.27 17.57
N ASP A 169 -5.49 16.32 16.36
CA ASP A 169 -4.21 16.93 16.01
C ASP A 169 -4.29 17.60 14.62
N ALA A 170 -3.26 18.33 14.23
CA ALA A 170 -3.15 18.91 12.89
C ALA A 170 -2.78 17.86 11.81
N GLY A 171 -2.24 16.72 12.21
CA GLY A 171 -1.68 15.72 11.30
C GLY A 171 -0.38 16.20 10.68
N GLY A 172 -0.04 15.66 9.51
CA GLY A 172 1.13 16.06 8.73
C GLY A 172 2.28 15.07 8.72
N GLY A 173 2.10 13.90 9.34
CA GLY A 173 3.08 12.81 9.37
C GLY A 173 4.15 12.99 10.44
N VAL A 174 5.16 12.14 10.39
CA VAL A 174 6.27 12.13 11.36
C VAL A 174 7.50 12.85 10.78
N ALA A 175 7.75 14.07 11.27
CA ALA A 175 8.85 14.92 10.78
C ALA A 175 10.24 14.25 10.92
N ASP A 176 10.47 13.48 11.99
CA ASP A 176 11.73 12.75 12.22
C ASP A 176 11.95 11.62 11.19
N GLU A 177 10.89 11.16 10.52
CA GLU A 177 10.93 10.18 9.43
C GLU A 177 11.05 10.84 8.05
N GLY A 178 11.12 12.18 8.02
CA GLY A 178 11.23 12.97 6.79
C GLY A 178 9.90 13.12 6.05
N GLU A 179 8.78 12.90 6.73
CA GLU A 179 7.45 13.10 6.18
C GLU A 179 7.04 14.57 6.23
N GLU A 180 6.46 15.05 5.13
CA GLU A 180 5.83 16.36 5.02
C GLU A 180 4.52 16.17 4.26
N ILE A 181 3.42 16.07 5.02
CA ILE A 181 2.11 15.70 4.50
C ILE A 181 1.13 16.86 4.69
N GLU A 182 0.43 17.23 3.62
CA GLU A 182 -0.68 18.17 3.68
C GLU A 182 -2.00 17.42 3.92
N VAL A 183 -2.79 17.85 4.91
CA VAL A 183 -4.12 17.29 5.18
C VAL A 183 -5.17 18.02 4.33
N LEU A 184 -5.96 17.25 3.57
CA LEU A 184 -7.01 17.76 2.69
C LEU A 184 -8.38 17.26 3.16
N GLU A 185 -9.25 18.18 3.59
CA GLU A 185 -10.68 17.90 3.81
C GLU A 185 -11.49 18.46 2.64
N MET A 186 -12.28 17.63 1.96
CA MET A 186 -13.09 18.07 0.81
C MET A 186 -14.38 17.26 0.66
N PRO A 187 -15.41 17.81 -0.02
CA PRO A 187 -16.60 17.04 -0.38
C PRO A 187 -16.24 15.79 -1.21
N LEU A 188 -16.90 14.66 -0.97
CA LEU A 188 -16.67 13.44 -1.77
C LEU A 188 -16.91 13.69 -3.26
N GLY A 189 -17.92 14.49 -3.61
CA GLY A 189 -18.20 14.86 -4.99
C GLY A 189 -17.01 15.53 -5.69
N ASP A 190 -16.30 16.41 -4.99
CA ASP A 190 -15.12 17.09 -5.53
C ASP A 190 -13.96 16.10 -5.71
N ALA A 191 -13.74 15.22 -4.74
CA ALA A 191 -12.73 14.16 -4.86
C ALA A 191 -13.02 13.22 -6.06
N LEU A 192 -14.29 12.91 -6.32
CA LEU A 192 -14.69 12.10 -7.49
C LEU A 192 -14.43 12.83 -8.81
N LEU A 193 -14.68 14.15 -8.89
CA LEU A 193 -14.31 14.95 -10.07
C LEU A 193 -12.79 14.97 -10.28
N MET A 194 -12.00 14.96 -9.20
CA MET A 194 -10.54 14.87 -9.28
C MET A 194 -10.04 13.51 -9.78
N LEU A 195 -10.83 12.43 -9.63
CA LEU A 195 -10.53 11.16 -10.31
C LEU A 195 -10.72 11.29 -11.82
N GLU A 196 -11.79 11.96 -12.24
CA GLU A 196 -12.16 12.09 -13.66
C GLU A 196 -11.14 12.93 -14.44
N ASP A 197 -10.65 14.03 -13.87
CA ASP A 197 -9.69 14.91 -14.52
C ASP A 197 -8.21 14.60 -14.24
N GLY A 198 -7.93 13.51 -13.52
CA GLY A 198 -6.59 13.00 -13.29
C GLY A 198 -5.77 13.77 -12.24
N ARG A 199 -6.41 14.57 -11.38
CA ARG A 199 -5.75 15.17 -10.21
C ARG A 199 -5.53 14.16 -9.07
N ILE A 200 -6.35 13.10 -9.01
CA ILE A 200 -6.11 11.94 -8.15
C ILE A 200 -5.79 10.73 -9.05
N VAL A 201 -4.58 10.20 -8.90
CA VAL A 201 -4.03 9.11 -9.72
C VAL A 201 -3.43 7.96 -8.90
N ASP A 202 -3.75 7.92 -7.60
CA ASP A 202 -3.32 6.85 -6.71
C ASP A 202 -4.33 5.69 -6.65
N GLY A 203 -3.87 4.46 -6.87
CA GLY A 203 -4.74 3.30 -7.07
C GLY A 203 -5.62 2.94 -5.86
N LYS A 204 -5.06 2.97 -4.64
CA LYS A 204 -5.82 2.69 -3.40
C LYS A 204 -6.83 3.79 -3.11
N THR A 205 -6.49 5.04 -3.42
CA THR A 205 -7.37 6.20 -3.28
C THR A 205 -8.54 6.14 -4.24
N ILE A 206 -8.28 5.85 -5.53
CA ILE A 206 -9.32 5.62 -6.54
C ILE A 206 -10.26 4.50 -6.09
N LEU A 207 -9.69 3.38 -5.61
CA LEU A 207 -10.47 2.23 -5.14
C LEU A 207 -11.42 2.62 -4.00
N LEU A 208 -10.92 3.33 -2.98
CA LEU A 208 -11.70 3.66 -1.80
C LEU A 208 -12.75 4.75 -2.07
N LEU A 209 -12.44 5.75 -2.89
CA LEU A 209 -13.41 6.77 -3.31
C LEU A 209 -14.52 6.16 -4.16
N GLN A 210 -14.19 5.26 -5.09
CA GLN A 210 -15.19 4.53 -5.87
C GLN A 210 -16.05 3.62 -5.00
N TRP A 211 -15.46 2.93 -4.01
CA TRP A 211 -16.22 2.15 -3.04
C TRP A 211 -17.21 3.04 -2.26
N ALA A 212 -16.77 4.20 -1.79
CA ALA A 212 -17.62 5.15 -1.05
C ALA A 212 -18.81 5.62 -1.89
N ALA A 213 -18.59 5.93 -3.17
CA ALA A 213 -19.64 6.32 -4.11
C ALA A 213 -20.63 5.17 -4.39
N LEU A 214 -20.12 3.93 -4.58
CA LEU A 214 -20.95 2.77 -4.89
C LEU A 214 -21.79 2.28 -3.71
N ASN A 215 -21.35 2.54 -2.48
CA ASN A 215 -22.03 2.11 -1.25
C ASN A 215 -22.84 3.23 -0.59
N ASP A 216 -22.90 4.41 -1.21
CA ASP A 216 -23.66 5.58 -0.74
C ASP A 216 -23.37 5.93 0.73
N VAL A 217 -22.10 5.92 1.12
CA VAL A 217 -21.68 6.05 2.53
C VAL A 217 -22.01 7.42 3.15
N LEU A 218 -22.32 8.41 2.31
CA LEU A 218 -22.74 9.75 2.71
C LEU A 218 -24.26 9.98 2.58
N GLY A 219 -24.99 8.98 2.09
CA GLY A 219 -26.41 9.08 1.79
C GLY A 219 -26.69 10.01 0.61
N SER A 220 -27.43 9.50 -0.37
CA SER A 220 -28.00 10.30 -1.45
C SER A 220 -28.94 11.33 -0.83
N ARG A 221 -28.49 12.59 -0.69
CA ARG A 221 -29.41 13.71 -0.43
C ARG A 221 -30.20 13.96 -1.73
N THR A 222 -31.24 13.15 -1.94
CA THR A 222 -32.36 13.49 -2.86
C THR A 222 -33.11 14.72 -2.36
#